data_AF-A0A5C3N800-F1
#
_entry.id   AF-A0A5C3N800-F1
#
_cell.length_a   1.000
_cell.length_b   1.000
_cell.length_c   1.000
_cell.angle_alpha   90.00
_cell.angle_beta   90.00
_cell.angle_gamma   90.00
#
_symmetry.space_group_name_H-M   'P 1'
#
loop_
_entity.id
_entity.type
_entity.pdbx_description
1 polymer ?
#
loop_
_entity_poly.entity_id
_entity_poly.type
_entity_poly.pdbx_seq_one_letter_code
_entity_poly.pdbx_strand_id
1 'polypeptide(L)'
;MVDVAMHNWLTAQNVQYTSLDPVRIRLVDEPSPPIVIWVAVEPSYLSAERGIQVAVGLRDILSKDGISDVHVEIRESVLLSGGPGTIW
;
A
#
# COMPACT_ATOMS: atom_id res chain seq x y z
N MET A 1 7.80 -12.18 8.56
CA MET A 1 6.93 -12.11 7.37
C MET A 1 6.80 -10.64 7.00
N VAL A 2 6.91 -10.29 5.72
CA VAL A 2 7.10 -8.89 5.26
C VAL A 2 5.84 -8.03 5.46
N ASP A 3 4.67 -8.67 5.41
CA ASP A 3 3.35 -8.12 5.76
C ASP A 3 3.29 -7.60 7.20
N VAL A 4 3.81 -8.37 8.17
CA VAL A 4 3.88 -7.96 9.59
C VAL A 4 4.80 -6.74 9.77
N ALA A 5 5.92 -6.68 9.05
CA ALA A 5 6.83 -5.55 9.11
C ALA A 5 6.22 -4.27 8.51
N MET A 6 5.51 -4.38 7.39
CA MET A 6 4.77 -3.26 6.79
C MET A 6 3.64 -2.77 7.70
N HIS A 7 2.87 -3.68 8.31
CA HIS A 7 1.86 -3.34 9.30
C HIS A 7 2.46 -2.56 10.48
N ASN A 8 3.51 -3.11 11.11
CA ASN A 8 4.15 -2.47 12.26
C ASN A 8 4.69 -1.07 11.93
N TRP A 9 5.22 -0.90 10.72
CA TRP A 9 5.67 0.41 10.25
C TRP A 9 4.51 1.40 10.12
N LEU A 10 3.40 0.99 9.46
CA LEU A 10 2.20 1.82 9.32
C LEU A 10 1.63 2.23 10.68
N THR A 11 1.57 1.31 11.62
CA THR A 11 1.14 1.58 13.00
C THR A 11 2.09 2.55 13.71
N ALA A 12 3.42 2.34 13.62
CA ALA A 12 4.41 3.23 14.23
C ALA A 12 4.37 4.65 13.67
N GLN A 13 3.97 4.82 12.40
CA GLN A 13 3.80 6.12 11.77
C GLN A 13 2.44 6.77 12.07
N ASN A 14 1.59 6.11 12.87
CA ASN A 14 0.18 6.47 13.08
C ASN A 14 -0.54 6.64 11.74
N VAL A 15 -0.47 5.66 10.83
CA VAL A 15 -1.24 5.66 9.58
C VAL A 15 -2.53 4.87 9.79
N GLN A 16 -3.68 5.52 9.61
CA GLN A 16 -4.97 4.83 9.52
C GLN A 16 -5.13 4.28 8.10
N TYR A 17 -4.93 2.97 7.94
CA TYR A 17 -5.03 2.28 6.66
C TYR A 17 -6.10 1.18 6.71
N THR A 18 -6.75 0.93 5.58
CA THR A 18 -7.92 0.03 5.50
C THR A 18 -7.66 -1.24 4.71
N SER A 19 -6.71 -1.21 3.78
CA SER A 19 -6.18 -2.39 3.11
C SER A 19 -4.71 -2.19 2.72
N LEU A 20 -4.00 -3.31 2.60
CA LEU A 20 -2.60 -3.36 2.16
C LEU A 20 -2.46 -4.59 1.27
N ASP A 21 -2.59 -4.38 -0.04
CA ASP A 21 -2.69 -5.47 -1.00
C ASP A 21 -1.51 -5.40 -1.99
N PRO A 22 -0.75 -6.50 -2.16
CA PRO A 22 0.15 -6.63 -3.30
C PRO A 22 -0.70 -6.89 -4.54
N VAL A 23 -0.87 -5.87 -5.39
CA VAL A 23 -1.73 -5.97 -6.58
C VAL A 23 -0.86 -6.28 -7.80
N ARG A 24 -1.06 -7.42 -8.45
CA ARG A 24 -0.47 -7.72 -9.77
C ARG A 24 -1.46 -8.46 -10.67
N ILE A 25 -1.69 -7.92 -11.86
CA ILE A 25 -2.31 -8.60 -13.00
C ILE A 25 -1.22 -8.78 -14.06
N ARG A 26 -1.01 -10.01 -14.54
CA ARG A 26 0.01 -10.38 -15.52
C ARG A 26 -0.62 -10.59 -16.90
N LEU A 27 0.05 -10.13 -17.96
CA LEU A 27 -0.09 -10.68 -19.31
C LEU A 27 0.99 -11.75 -19.53
N VAL A 28 0.62 -12.90 -20.13
CA VAL A 28 1.43 -14.14 -20.13
C VAL A 28 2.83 -13.94 -20.75
N ASP A 29 3.02 -12.94 -21.61
CA ASP A 29 4.20 -12.80 -22.46
C ASP A 29 5.03 -11.52 -22.23
N GLU A 30 4.74 -10.75 -21.18
CA GLU A 30 5.49 -9.52 -20.86
C GLU A 30 6.46 -9.74 -19.68
N PRO A 31 7.63 -9.05 -19.67
CA PRO A 31 8.48 -9.01 -18.49
C PRO A 31 7.65 -8.54 -17.29
N SER A 32 7.85 -9.17 -16.12
CA SER A 32 7.03 -8.85 -14.94
C SER A 32 7.12 -7.35 -14.64
N PRO A 33 6.00 -6.60 -14.67
CA PRO A 33 6.01 -5.20 -14.29
C PRO A 33 6.33 -5.10 -12.79
N PRO A 34 6.88 -3.97 -12.30
CA PRO A 34 7.21 -3.78 -10.88
C PRO A 34 6.05 -4.18 -9.96
N ILE A 35 6.34 -4.74 -8.78
CA ILE A 35 5.30 -4.98 -7.76
C ILE A 35 4.68 -3.63 -7.43
N VAL A 36 3.36 -3.52 -7.36
CA VAL A 36 2.71 -2.32 -6.81
C VAL A 36 2.11 -2.69 -5.46
N ILE A 37 2.58 -2.02 -4.41
CA ILE A 37 1.95 -2.06 -3.10
C ILE A 37 0.96 -0.91 -3.03
N TRP A 38 -0.30 -1.26 -2.82
CA TRP A 38 -1.37 -0.28 -2.72
C TRP A 38 -1.74 -0.04 -1.27
N VAL A 39 -1.78 1.24 -0.87
CA VAL A 39 -2.09 1.66 0.49
C VAL A 39 -3.28 2.62 0.45
N ALA A 40 -4.41 2.15 0.95
CA ALA A 40 -5.61 2.96 1.11
C ALA A 40 -5.57 3.70 2.46
N VAL A 41 -5.71 5.03 2.41
CA VAL A 41 -5.76 5.90 3.61
C VAL A 41 -7.02 6.76 3.60
N GLU A 42 -7.46 7.22 4.77
CA GLU A 42 -8.59 8.15 4.84
C GLU A 42 -8.31 9.48 4.11
N PRO A 43 -9.32 10.12 3.51
CA PRO A 43 -9.14 11.40 2.83
C PRO A 43 -8.56 12.48 3.76
N SER A 44 -7.63 13.28 3.23
CA SER A 44 -6.92 14.35 3.95
C SER A 44 -6.11 13.89 5.17
N TYR A 45 -5.94 12.57 5.38
CA TYR A 45 -5.21 12.05 6.52
C TYR A 45 -3.70 12.30 6.43
N LEU A 46 -3.15 12.23 5.21
CA LEU A 46 -1.73 12.48 4.95
C LEU A 46 -1.56 13.74 4.12
N SER A 47 -0.63 14.61 4.53
CA SER A 47 -0.07 15.60 3.60
C SER A 47 0.76 14.91 2.52
N ALA A 48 1.01 15.60 1.41
CA ALA A 48 1.85 15.07 0.33
C ALA A 48 3.27 14.71 0.84
N GLU A 49 3.89 15.57 1.63
CA GLU A 49 5.23 15.34 2.19
C GLU A 49 5.23 14.13 3.13
N ARG A 50 4.20 13.99 3.95
CA ARG A 50 4.06 12.85 4.86
C ARG A 50 3.80 11.56 4.08
N GLY A 51 2.99 11.61 3.04
CA GLY A 51 2.73 10.49 2.13
C GLY A 51 4.01 9.99 1.48
N ILE A 52 4.88 10.89 0.99
CA ILE A 52 6.18 10.52 0.41
C ILE A 52 7.05 9.79 1.43
N GLN A 53 7.15 10.30 2.67
CA GLN A 53 7.93 9.65 3.72
C GLN A 53 7.43 8.23 4.03
N VAL A 54 6.10 8.05 4.10
CA VAL A 54 5.49 6.73 4.33
C VAL A 54 5.79 5.78 3.16
N ALA A 55 5.62 6.24 1.92
CA ALA A 55 5.85 5.43 0.72
C ALA A 55 7.32 4.98 0.59
N VAL A 56 8.27 5.89 0.86
CA VAL A 56 9.70 5.57 0.85
C VAL A 56 10.04 4.56 1.94
N GLY A 57 9.52 4.72 3.15
CA GLY A 57 9.75 3.77 4.24
C GLY A 57 9.24 2.35 3.92
N LEU A 58 8.06 2.23 3.32
CA LEU A 58 7.52 0.95 2.86
C LEU A 58 8.40 0.31 1.77
N ARG A 59 8.83 1.11 0.78
CA ARG A 59 9.74 0.64 -0.27
C ARG A 59 11.07 0.16 0.32
N ASP A 60 11.61 0.86 1.31
CA ASP A 60 12.88 0.49 1.95
C ASP A 60 12.78 -0.81 2.74
N ILE A 61 11.65 -1.08 3.41
CA ILE A 61 11.39 -2.36 4.08
C ILE A 61 11.43 -3.51 3.06
N LEU A 62 10.74 -3.34 1.93
CA LEU A 62 10.68 -4.35 0.86
C LEU A 62 12.05 -4.55 0.21
N SER A 63 12.78 -3.47 -0.01
CA SER A 63 14.12 -3.52 -0.59
C SER A 63 15.10 -4.26 0.32
N LYS A 64 15.01 -4.08 1.64
CA LYS A 64 15.85 -4.80 2.63
C LYS A 64 15.59 -6.30 2.63
N ASP A 65 14.39 -6.73 2.27
CA ASP A 65 14.01 -8.15 2.12
C ASP A 65 14.25 -8.69 0.70
N GLY A 66 14.99 -7.96 -0.15
CA GLY A 66 15.37 -8.40 -1.50
C GLY A 66 14.32 -8.12 -2.58
N ILE A 67 13.26 -7.37 -2.26
CA ILE A 67 12.20 -6.98 -3.19
C ILE A 67 12.45 -5.54 -3.64
N SER A 68 13.33 -5.38 -4.62
CA SER A 68 13.77 -4.05 -5.09
C SER A 68 12.95 -3.48 -6.26
N ASP A 69 12.31 -4.34 -7.05
CA ASP A 69 11.46 -3.97 -8.18
C ASP A 69 10.01 -3.75 -7.72
N VAL A 70 9.81 -2.68 -6.94
CA VAL A 70 8.53 -2.36 -6.29
C VAL A 70 8.24 -0.86 -6.29
N HIS A 71 6.99 -0.53 -6.59
CA HIS A 71 6.36 0.77 -6.42
C HIS A 71 5.40 0.73 -5.23
N VAL A 72 5.30 1.86 -4.53
CA VAL A 72 4.31 2.05 -3.46
C VAL A 72 3.39 3.19 -3.88
N GLU A 73 2.10 2.91 -3.95
CA GLU A 73 1.07 3.89 -4.25
C GLU A 73 0.18 4.11 -3.03
N ILE A 74 0.06 5.36 -2.59
CA ILE A 74 -0.88 5.77 -1.54
C ILE A 74 -2.05 6.43 -2.22
N ARG A 75 -3.27 6.04 -1.86
CA ARG A 75 -4.50 6.66 -2.35
C ARG A 75 -5.48 6.91 -1.23
N GLU A 76 -6.16 8.04 -1.32
CA GLU A 76 -7.30 8.31 -0.46
C GLU A 76 -8.45 7.37 -0.84
N SER A 77 -9.05 6.73 0.16
CA SER A 77 -10.17 5.82 0.00
C SER A 77 -11.07 5.91 1.22
N VAL A 78 -12.38 5.89 0.98
CA VAL A 78 -13.38 5.83 2.04
C VAL A 78 -13.96 4.43 2.04
N LEU A 79 -13.84 3.71 3.16
CA LEU A 79 -14.64 2.51 3.35
C LEU A 79 -16.10 2.92 3.52
N LEU A 80 -16.90 2.72 2.48
CA LEU A 80 -18.34 2.71 2.62
C LEU A 80 -18.69 1.43 3.39
N SER A 81 -19.03 1.57 4.67
CA SER A 81 -19.63 0.48 5.44
C SER A 81 -20.99 0.15 4.81
N GLY A 82 -20.99 -0.71 3.80
CA GLY A 82 -22.21 -1.22 3.20
C GLY A 82 -22.97 -2.06 4.22
N GLY A 83 -24.19 -1.66 4.56
CA GLY A 83 -25.19 -2.64 4.94
C GLY A 83 -25.35 -3.68 3.81
N PRO A 84 -25.90 -4.87 4.09
CA PRO A 84 -25.93 -5.96 3.12
C PRO A 84 -26.62 -5.50 1.82
N GLY A 85 -25.85 -5.27 0.75
CA GLY A 85 -26.42 -4.89 -0.55
C GLY A 85 -25.69 -3.85 -1.40
N THR A 86 -24.40 -3.54 -1.20
CA THR A 86 -23.69 -2.70 -2.18
C THR A 86 -22.38 -3.35 -2.58
N ILE A 87 -22.42 -3.96 -3.75
CA ILE A 87 -21.30 -4.52 -4.51
C ILE A 87 -20.89 -3.44 -5.50
N TRP A 88 -19.60 -3.11 -5.55
CA TRP A 88 -18.96 -2.58 -6.76
C TRP A 88 -17.83 -3.53 -7.12
#